data_AF-A0A2E2UCL9-F1
#
_entry.id   AF-A0A2E2UCL9-F1
#
_cell.length_a   1.000
_cell.length_b   1.000
_cell.length_c   1.000
_cell.angle_alpha   90.00
_cell.angle_beta   90.00
_cell.angle_gamma   90.00
#
_symmetry.space_group_name_H-M   'P 1'
#
loop_
_entity.id
_entity.type
_entity.pdbx_description
1 polymer ?
#
loop_
_entity_poly.entity_id
_entity_poly.type
_entity_poly.pdbx_seq_one_letter_code
_entity_poly.pdbx_strand_id
1 'polypeptide(L)'
;MLGEPTGITYRYQFKDNVFLDGGLDYRLGDRAHIYGSYLMIAPQSLLIFGQVTKWFYGGGFRSKTKEHDDKDKTFFGARGATGLLYTPKSEPFELFIQLAPTLNIIPETSVDFDFNIGARFVF
;
A
#
# COMPACT_ATOMS: atom_id res chain seq x y z
N MET A 1 -5.40 1.96 -6.89
CA MET A 1 -5.31 0.51 -7.21
C MET A 1 -5.64 0.35 -8.68
N LEU A 2 -4.80 -0.32 -9.48
CA LEU A 2 -4.80 -0.29 -10.97
C LEU A 2 -6.04 0.43 -11.60
N GLY A 3 -5.88 1.71 -11.93
CA GLY A 3 -6.90 2.52 -12.58
C GLY A 3 -7.50 3.67 -11.76
N GLU A 4 -7.33 3.71 -10.43
CA GLU A 4 -7.77 4.86 -9.61
C GLU A 4 -6.56 5.70 -9.15
N PRO A 5 -6.27 6.85 -9.81
CA PRO A 5 -5.03 7.61 -9.68
C PRO A 5 -4.96 8.61 -8.52
N THR A 6 -5.95 8.65 -7.61
CA THR A 6 -6.11 9.73 -6.62
C THR A 6 -5.81 9.31 -5.19
N GLY A 7 -4.73 8.57 -5.01
CA GLY A 7 -4.26 8.10 -3.71
C GLY A 7 -3.16 8.96 -3.10
N ILE A 8 -3.34 9.39 -1.85
CA ILE A 8 -2.25 9.97 -1.06
C ILE A 8 -1.72 8.87 -0.13
N THR A 9 -0.41 8.61 -0.21
CA THR A 9 0.27 7.65 0.66
C THR A 9 1.35 8.35 1.48
N TYR A 10 1.50 7.93 2.72
CA TYR A 10 2.52 8.42 3.64
C TYR A 10 3.24 7.25 4.30
N ARG A 11 4.56 7.37 4.43
CA ARG A 11 5.38 6.37 5.13
C ARG A 11 6.25 7.04 6.18
N TYR A 12 6.17 6.54 7.41
CA TYR A 12 6.96 6.98 8.54
C TYR A 12 7.92 5.87 8.98
N GLN A 13 9.19 6.21 9.21
CA GLN A 13 10.15 5.26 9.77
C GLN A 13 9.96 5.15 11.28
N PHE A 14 9.51 3.99 11.75
CA PHE A 14 9.25 3.75 13.17
C PHE A 14 10.49 3.24 13.90
N LYS A 15 11.25 2.33 13.27
CA LYS A 15 12.54 1.80 13.75
C LYS A 15 13.43 1.46 12.54
N ASP A 16 14.67 1.05 12.78
CA ASP A 16 15.54 0.56 11.71
C ASP A 16 14.87 -0.55 10.91
N ASN A 17 14.80 -0.35 9.59
CA ASN A 17 14.12 -1.23 8.64
C ASN A 17 12.62 -1.46 8.90
N VAL A 18 11.98 -0.67 9.76
CA VAL A 18 10.56 -0.79 10.10
C VAL A 18 9.83 0.53 9.82
N PHE A 19 8.74 0.44 9.10
CA PHE A 19 7.98 1.59 8.63
C PHE A 19 6.48 1.41 8.90
N LEU A 20 5.82 2.50 9.24
CA LEU A 20 4.36 2.60 9.19
C LEU A 20 4.00 3.22 7.84
N ASP A 21 3.25 2.49 7.03
CA ASP A 21 2.76 2.93 5.72
C ASP A 21 1.25 3.09 5.78
N GLY A 22 0.74 4.23 5.33
CA GLY A 22 -0.69 4.51 5.28
C GLY A 22 -1.05 5.12 3.95
N GLY A 23 -2.28 4.89 3.52
CA GLY A 23 -2.80 5.53 2.32
C GLY A 23 -4.28 5.79 2.41
N LEU A 24 -4.70 6.83 1.71
CA LEU A 24 -6.08 7.23 1.53
C LEU A 24 -6.30 7.49 0.05
N ASP A 25 -7.19 6.71 -0.54
CA ASP A 25 -7.70 6.91 -1.88
C ASP A 25 -9.16 7.34 -1.76
N TYR A 26 -9.53 8.41 -2.44
CA TYR A 26 -10.92 8.88 -2.48
C TYR A 26 -11.31 9.22 -3.91
N ARG A 27 -12.51 8.79 -4.30
CA ARG A 27 -13.19 9.24 -5.50
C ARG A 27 -14.38 10.10 -5.06
N LEU A 28 -14.36 11.39 -5.40
CA LEU A 28 -15.48 12.33 -5.19
C LEU A 28 -16.80 11.68 -5.65
N GLY A 29 -17.69 11.38 -4.69
CA GLY A 29 -18.98 10.76 -4.94
C GLY A 29 -19.24 9.48 -4.15
N ASP A 30 -18.44 8.42 -4.30
CA ASP A 30 -18.93 7.06 -3.99
C ASP A 30 -17.98 6.12 -3.24
N ARG A 31 -16.65 6.37 -3.24
CA ARG A 31 -15.69 5.32 -2.80
C ARG A 31 -14.53 5.93 -2.03
N ALA A 32 -14.42 5.54 -0.77
CA ALA A 32 -13.28 5.81 0.09
C ALA A 32 -12.52 4.51 0.36
N HIS A 33 -11.20 4.58 0.31
CA HIS A 33 -10.34 3.46 0.62
C HIS A 33 -9.17 3.95 1.49
N ILE A 34 -9.05 3.38 2.68
CA ILE A 34 -8.02 3.74 3.66
C ILE A 34 -7.32 2.46 4.09
N TYR A 35 -6.00 2.54 4.21
CA TYR A 35 -5.23 1.45 4.75
C TYR A 35 -4.10 1.93 5.65
N GLY A 36 -3.68 1.05 6.54
CA GLY A 36 -2.47 1.19 7.34
C GLY A 36 -1.73 -0.13 7.40
N SER A 37 -0.41 -0.10 7.36
CA SER A 37 0.44 -1.29 7.33
C SER A 37 1.74 -1.05 8.08
N TYR A 38 2.15 -2.07 8.83
CA TYR A 38 3.46 -2.15 9.47
C TYR A 38 4.37 -2.92 8.52
N LEU A 39 5.32 -2.23 7.90
CA LEU A 39 6.22 -2.76 6.89
C LEU A 39 7.62 -2.97 7.44
N MET A 40 8.26 -4.05 7.01
CA MET A 40 9.67 -4.34 7.23
C MET A 40 10.38 -4.34 5.89
N ILE A 41 11.54 -3.67 5.84
CA ILE A 41 12.43 -3.72 4.68
C ILE A 41 13.41 -4.86 4.89
N ALA A 42 13.46 -5.78 3.93
CA ALA A 42 14.41 -6.88 3.96
C ALA A 42 15.85 -6.33 3.87
N PRO A 43 16.80 -6.88 4.64
CA PRO A 43 18.21 -6.46 4.58
C PRO A 43 18.86 -6.81 3.23
N GLN A 44 18.29 -7.76 2.51
CA GLN A 44 18.77 -8.20 1.19
C GLN A 44 18.34 -7.19 0.12
N SER A 45 19.31 -6.71 -0.65
CA SER A 45 19.09 -5.83 -1.79
C SER A 45 19.19 -6.62 -3.09
N LEU A 46 18.28 -6.35 -4.01
CA LEU A 46 18.34 -6.78 -5.39
C LEU A 46 19.05 -5.70 -6.21
N LEU A 47 20.02 -6.09 -7.02
CA LEU A 47 20.63 -5.20 -7.99
C LEU A 47 19.83 -5.24 -9.29
N ILE A 48 19.06 -4.19 -9.55
CA ILE A 48 18.28 -4.03 -10.78
C ILE A 48 18.85 -2.84 -11.54
N PHE A 49 19.29 -3.06 -12.79
CA PHE A 49 19.98 -2.05 -13.60
C PHE A 49 21.18 -1.38 -12.89
N GLY A 50 21.92 -2.14 -12.09
CA GLY A 50 23.08 -1.65 -11.33
C GLY A 50 22.73 -0.81 -10.11
N GLN A 51 21.45 -0.73 -9.74
CA GLN A 51 20.98 0.03 -8.59
C GLN A 51 20.33 -0.86 -7.53
N VAL A 52 20.45 -0.43 -6.28
CA VAL A 52 19.91 -1.16 -5.12
C VAL A 52 18.40 -0.98 -5.05
N THR A 53 17.69 -2.08 -5.20
CA THR A 53 16.25 -2.21 -4.96
C THR A 53 16.05 -3.06 -3.71
N LYS A 54 15.20 -2.64 -2.79
CA LYS A 54 14.92 -3.35 -1.55
C LYS A 54 13.57 -4.04 -1.63
N TRP A 55 13.49 -5.25 -1.09
CA TRP A 55 12.20 -5.91 -0.88
C TRP A 55 11.59 -5.41 0.42
N PHE A 56 10.27 -5.22 0.46
CA PHE A 56 9.53 -5.00 1.70
C PHE A 56 8.35 -5.96 1.84
N TYR A 57 7.97 -6.23 3.07
CA TYR A 57 6.80 -7.03 3.40
C TYR A 57 6.21 -6.57 4.74
N GLY A 58 4.95 -6.89 4.98
CA GLY A 58 4.28 -6.51 6.20
C GLY A 58 2.80 -6.77 6.17
N GLY A 59 2.09 -6.21 7.14
CA GLY A 59 0.66 -6.35 7.24
C GLY A 59 0.02 -5.26 8.08
N GLY A 60 -1.30 -5.19 8.00
CA GLY A 60 -2.10 -4.25 8.76
C GLY A 60 -3.57 -4.39 8.41
N PHE A 61 -4.25 -3.28 8.25
CA PHE A 61 -5.70 -3.24 8.07
C PHE A 61 -6.09 -2.37 6.90
N ARG A 62 -7.27 -2.66 6.36
CA ARG A 62 -7.88 -1.91 5.26
C ARG A 62 -9.35 -1.68 5.55
N SER A 63 -9.83 -0.48 5.26
CA SER A 63 -11.25 -0.15 5.16
C SER A 63 -11.55 0.37 3.76
N LYS A 64 -12.58 -0.16 3.10
CA LYS A 64 -12.97 0.22 1.74
C LYS A 64 -14.48 0.30 1.62
N THR A 65 -15.00 1.45 1.23
CA THR A 65 -16.42 1.59 0.87
C THR A 65 -16.58 1.28 -0.62
N LYS A 66 -17.50 0.36 -0.93
CA LYS A 66 -17.94 0.07 -2.29
C LYS A 66 -19.45 0.18 -2.34
N GLU A 67 -19.95 0.81 -3.39
CA GLU A 67 -21.35 0.77 -3.76
C GLU A 67 -21.72 -0.63 -4.22
N HIS A 68 -22.76 -1.22 -3.64
CA HIS A 68 -23.26 -2.54 -3.99
C HIS A 68 -24.78 -2.62 -3.77
N ASP A 69 -25.53 -2.86 -4.84
CA ASP A 69 -27.00 -2.99 -4.85
C ASP A 69 -27.71 -1.77 -4.22
N ASP A 70 -27.42 -0.57 -4.74
CA ASP A 70 -27.98 0.73 -4.32
C ASP A 70 -27.71 1.11 -2.84
N LYS A 71 -26.76 0.43 -2.19
CA LYS A 71 -26.31 0.73 -0.82
C LYS A 71 -24.78 0.73 -0.70
N ASP A 72 -24.26 1.60 0.14
CA ASP A 72 -22.85 1.59 0.51
C ASP A 72 -22.56 0.45 1.47
N LYS A 73 -21.62 -0.43 1.09
CA LYS A 73 -21.05 -1.45 1.97
C LYS A 73 -19.62 -1.07 2.32
N THR A 74 -19.33 -1.06 3.61
CA THR A 74 -17.97 -0.86 4.14
C THR A 74 -17.32 -2.21 4.38
N PHE A 75 -16.24 -2.47 3.65
CA PHE A 75 -15.41 -3.64 3.81
C PHE A 75 -14.26 -3.34 4.76
N PHE A 76 -14.09 -4.17 5.79
CA PHE A 76 -12.95 -4.07 6.71
C PHE A 76 -12.26 -5.43 6.80
N GLY A 77 -10.92 -5.41 6.78
CA GLY A 77 -10.15 -6.63 6.70
C GLY A 77 -8.68 -6.50 7.10
N ALA A 78 -8.06 -7.67 7.28
CA ALA A 78 -6.63 -7.79 7.47
C ALA A 78 -5.94 -7.77 6.10
N ARG A 79 -4.90 -6.95 5.99
CA ARG A 79 -4.15 -6.72 4.75
C ARG A 79 -2.73 -7.24 4.92
N GLY A 80 -2.26 -8.02 3.95
CA GLY A 80 -0.83 -8.25 3.71
C GLY A 80 -0.31 -7.22 2.70
N ALA A 81 0.95 -6.88 2.79
CA ALA A 81 1.60 -5.99 1.84
C ALA A 81 3.01 -6.51 1.54
N THR A 82 3.38 -6.56 0.26
CA THR A 82 4.74 -6.87 -0.15
C THR A 82 5.08 -6.21 -1.47
N GLY A 83 6.36 -5.96 -1.72
CA GLY A 83 6.76 -5.29 -2.93
C GLY A 83 8.23 -4.92 -2.99
N LEU A 84 8.55 -4.11 -3.98
CA LEU A 84 9.89 -3.61 -4.22
C LEU A 84 9.92 -2.09 -4.06
N LEU A 85 11.01 -1.63 -3.49
CA LEU A 85 11.31 -0.23 -3.27
C LEU A 85 12.62 0.13 -3.95
N TYR A 86 12.56 1.13 -4.82
CA TYR A 86 13.72 1.69 -5.49
C TYR A 86 13.94 3.12 -5.02
N THR A 87 15.13 3.41 -4.49
CA THR A 87 15.51 4.74 -4.02
C THR A 87 16.77 5.18 -4.76
N PRO A 88 16.66 6.09 -5.74
CA PRO A 88 17.82 6.70 -6.37
C PRO A 88 18.70 7.39 -5.32
N LYS A 89 20.03 7.28 -5.46
CA LYS A 89 20.98 7.85 -4.49
C LYS A 89 20.98 9.38 -4.45
N SER A 90 20.59 10.04 -5.54
CA SER A 90 20.73 11.48 -5.74
C SER A 90 19.41 12.24 -5.72
N GLU A 91 18.27 11.56 -5.54
CA GLU A 91 16.95 12.17 -5.68
C GLU A 91 16.11 12.01 -4.42
N PRO A 92 15.32 13.02 -4.02
CA PRO A 92 14.49 13.00 -2.81
C PRO A 92 13.16 12.25 -3.05
N PHE A 93 13.18 11.20 -3.85
CA PHE A 93 12.00 10.37 -4.10
C PHE A 93 12.35 8.89 -4.12
N GLU A 94 11.33 8.07 -3.95
CA GLU A 94 11.40 6.63 -4.10
C GLU A 94 10.28 6.16 -5.03
N LEU A 95 10.57 5.12 -5.81
CA LEU A 95 9.60 4.42 -6.62
C LEU A 95 9.26 3.09 -5.94
N PHE A 96 8.01 2.67 -6.03
CA PHE A 96 7.60 1.41 -5.46
C PHE A 96 6.57 0.70 -6.32
N ILE A 97 6.62 -0.61 -6.23
CA ILE A 97 5.54 -1.51 -6.65
C ILE A 97 5.11 -2.32 -5.44
N GLN A 98 3.80 -2.48 -5.25
CA GLN A 98 3.24 -3.18 -4.10
C GLN A 98 2.09 -4.07 -4.55
N LEU A 99 2.11 -5.31 -4.06
CA LEU A 99 0.97 -6.21 -4.06
C LEU A 99 0.44 -6.31 -2.62
N ALA A 100 -0.87 -6.18 -2.46
CA ALA A 100 -1.53 -6.20 -1.17
C ALA A 100 -2.77 -7.10 -1.19
N PRO A 101 -2.63 -8.39 -0.85
CA PRO A 101 -3.78 -9.25 -0.59
C PRO A 101 -4.50 -8.79 0.68
N THR A 102 -5.84 -8.75 0.66
CA THR A 102 -6.66 -8.40 1.81
C THR A 102 -7.72 -9.47 2.04
N LEU A 103 -7.80 -9.98 3.26
CA LEU A 103 -8.92 -10.80 3.72
C LEU A 103 -9.95 -9.87 4.38
N ASN A 104 -11.05 -9.61 3.67
CA ASN A 104 -12.21 -8.94 4.24
C ASN A 104 -12.85 -9.84 5.28
N ILE A 105 -13.28 -9.25 6.39
CA ILE A 105 -13.98 -9.93 7.49
C ILE A 105 -15.40 -9.37 7.59
N ILE A 106 -15.51 -8.05 7.48
CA ILE A 106 -16.78 -7.30 7.49
C ILE A 106 -17.00 -6.76 6.07
N PRO A 107 -18.23 -6.79 5.53
CA PRO A 107 -19.43 -7.44 6.09
C PRO A 107 -19.44 -8.96 5.88
N GLU A 108 -18.59 -9.45 4.98
CA GLU A 108 -18.51 -10.85 4.59
C GLU A 108 -17.04 -11.24 4.39
N THR A 109 -16.77 -12.54 4.51
CA THR A 109 -15.43 -13.07 4.26
C THR A 109 -15.17 -13.19 2.76
N SER A 110 -14.29 -12.35 2.25
CA SER A 110 -13.87 -12.35 0.84
C SER A 110 -12.40 -11.97 0.73
N VAL A 111 -11.75 -12.40 -0.36
CA VAL A 111 -10.36 -12.04 -0.65
C VAL A 111 -10.34 -10.99 -1.75
N ASP A 112 -9.70 -9.87 -1.46
CA ASP A 112 -9.39 -8.81 -2.42
C ASP A 112 -7.89 -8.77 -2.69
N PHE A 113 -7.50 -8.32 -3.87
CA PHE A 113 -6.11 -8.08 -4.21
C PHE A 113 -5.95 -6.67 -4.75
N ASP A 114 -4.98 -5.96 -4.19
CA ASP A 114 -4.68 -4.62 -4.62
C ASP A 114 -3.25 -4.55 -5.16
N PHE A 115 -3.09 -3.93 -6.32
CA PHE A 115 -1.80 -3.69 -6.95
C PHE A 115 -1.57 -2.20 -7.13
N ASN A 116 -0.43 -1.72 -6.62
CA ASN A 116 -0.07 -0.31 -6.60
C ASN A 116 1.32 -0.13 -7.22
N ILE A 117 1.44 0.88 -8.08
CA ILE A 117 2.71 1.41 -8.58
C ILE A 117 2.68 2.90 -8.23
N GLY A 118 3.75 3.43 -7.67
CA GLY A 118 3.78 4.84 -7.30
C GLY A 118 5.17 5.39 -7.05
N ALA A 119 5.20 6.70 -6.82
CA ALA A 119 6.36 7.44 -6.37
C ALA A 119 6.02 8.18 -5.07
N ARG A 120 6.98 8.32 -4.16
CA ARG A 120 6.83 9.05 -2.90
C ARG A 120 8.04 9.97 -2.70
N PHE A 121 7.80 11.20 -2.26
CA PHE A 121 8.89 12.05 -1.79
C PHE A 121 9.39 11.55 -0.44
N VAL A 122 10.70 11.52 -0.27
CA VAL A 122 11.38 11.13 0.96
C VAL A 122 11.99 12.40 1.56
N PHE A 123 11.63 12.70 2.80
CA PHE A 123 12.11 13.85 3.56
C PHE A 123 12.96 13.38 4.74
#